data_AF-A0A7V5DT02-F1
#
_entry.id   AF-A0A7V5DT02-F1
#
_cell.length_a   1.000
_cell.length_b   1.000
_cell.length_c   1.000
_cell.angle_alpha   90.00
_cell.angle_beta   90.00
_cell.angle_gamma   90.00
#
_symmetry.space_group_name_H-M   'P 1'
#
loop_
_entity.id
_entity.type
_entity.pdbx_description
1 polymer ?
#
loop_
_entity_poly.entity_id
_entity_poly.type
_entity_poly.pdbx_seq_one_letter_code
_entity_poly.pdbx_strand_id
1 'polypeptide(L)'
;MGINTLKSFKLLINLRNVKLLLRSKWVIFGVGPIITLIGVAIVIWVGHLLTTHPAICLSCHARQSSIPMWAPSKIHPERVTCVNCHAKPGQLFPRFFFADERVNDNCLGCHKTVGQKEIEEAHHMKIAHKIHIEESKLMCIDCHRNIAHEKIEAGTNRPRRLTCIECHEEEISGGPESCMKCHTKIPIKSSS
;
A
#
# COMPACT_ATOMS: atom_id res chain seq x y z
N MET A 1 35.89 34.70 12.10
CA MET A 1 35.91 33.75 13.24
C MET A 1 35.49 32.38 12.72
N GLY A 2 36.31 31.32 12.86
CA GLY A 2 35.83 29.98 12.47
C GLY A 2 36.87 28.89 12.15
N ILE A 3 38.17 29.19 12.07
CA ILE A 3 39.20 28.17 11.79
C ILE A 3 39.77 27.54 13.08
N ASN A 4 39.61 28.20 14.24
CA ASN A 4 40.13 27.73 15.52
C ASN A 4 39.28 26.64 16.20
N THR A 5 38.07 26.35 15.72
CA THR A 5 37.20 25.30 16.29
C THR A 5 37.58 23.89 15.80
N LEU A 6 38.21 23.75 14.63
CA LEU A 6 38.66 22.46 14.11
C LEU A 6 39.92 21.91 14.79
N LYS A 7 40.84 22.77 15.24
CA LYS A 7 42.05 22.34 15.94
C LYS A 7 41.76 21.81 17.35
N SER A 8 40.71 22.32 17.99
CA SER A 8 40.27 21.91 19.34
C SER A 8 39.67 20.50 19.36
N PHE A 9 39.15 20.00 18.23
CA PHE A 9 38.58 18.64 18.14
C PHE A 9 39.66 17.55 18.10
N LYS A 10 40.87 17.83 17.59
CA LYS A 10 41.98 16.87 17.57
C LYS A 10 42.59 16.61 18.95
N LEU A 11 42.31 17.45 19.94
CA LEU A 11 42.93 17.35 21.27
C LEU A 11 42.18 16.43 22.24
N LEU A 12 40.93 16.04 21.94
CA LEU A 12 40.10 15.26 22.87
C LEU A 12 40.24 13.74 22.72
N ILE A 13 40.86 13.24 21.64
CA ILE A 13 40.95 11.81 21.37
C ILE A 13 42.39 11.44 20.96
N ASN A 14 43.18 10.99 21.94
CA ASN A 14 44.51 10.44 21.68
C ASN A 14 44.38 9.06 20.99
N LEU A 15 44.92 8.92 19.78
CA LEU A 15 44.90 7.67 18.98
C LEU A 15 45.42 6.44 19.76
N ARG A 16 46.34 6.64 20.71
CA ARG A 16 46.88 5.57 21.57
C ARG A 16 45.84 5.06 22.58
N ASN A 17 45.04 5.96 23.14
CA ASN A 17 43.95 5.61 24.07
C ASN A 17 42.80 4.90 23.34
N VAL A 18 42.51 5.29 22.10
CA VAL A 18 41.51 4.59 21.24
C VAL A 18 41.94 3.17 20.94
N LYS A 19 43.20 2.94 20.55
CA LYS A 19 43.71 1.57 20.30
C LYS A 19 43.66 0.68 21.54
N LEU A 20 43.93 1.22 22.72
CA LEU A 20 43.82 0.50 23.99
C LEU A 20 42.36 0.16 24.32
N LEU A 21 41.46 1.13 24.14
CA LEU A 21 40.01 0.96 24.36
C LEU A 21 39.43 -0.10 23.42
N LEU A 22 39.75 -0.04 22.12
CA LEU A 22 39.29 -1.01 21.11
C LEU A 22 39.81 -2.43 21.34
N ARG A 23 40.95 -2.60 22.03
CA ARG A 23 41.49 -3.91 22.43
C ARG A 23 40.93 -4.43 23.75
N SER A 24 40.10 -3.64 24.45
CA SER A 24 39.45 -4.09 25.68
C SER A 24 38.47 -5.22 25.39
N LYS A 25 38.51 -6.29 26.19
CA LYS A 25 37.59 -7.42 26.09
C LYS A 25 36.12 -6.98 26.19
N TRP A 26 35.83 -5.92 26.96
CA TRP A 26 34.50 -5.33 27.06
C TRP A 26 34.02 -4.67 25.76
N VAL A 27 34.94 -4.04 25.03
CA VAL A 27 34.60 -3.42 23.73
C VAL A 27 34.45 -4.50 22.66
N ILE A 28 35.29 -5.54 22.67
CA ILE A 28 35.23 -6.61 21.67
C ILE A 28 34.02 -7.53 21.86
N PHE A 29 33.70 -7.91 23.10
CA PHE A 29 32.62 -8.87 23.38
C PHE A 29 31.31 -8.22 23.82
N GLY A 30 31.31 -6.95 24.22
CA GLY A 30 30.11 -6.21 24.60
C GLY A 30 29.69 -5.20 23.54
N VAL A 31 30.46 -4.10 23.42
CA VAL A 31 30.07 -2.95 22.61
C VAL A 31 30.10 -3.24 21.10
N GLY A 32 31.11 -3.97 20.63
CA GLY A 32 31.31 -4.30 19.22
C GLY A 32 30.13 -5.05 18.59
N PRO A 33 29.67 -6.17 19.17
CA PRO A 33 28.50 -6.90 18.70
C PRO A 33 27.23 -6.04 18.67
N ILE A 34 27.01 -5.22 19.70
CA ILE A 34 25.85 -4.30 19.77
C ILE A 34 25.91 -3.28 18.62
N ILE A 35 27.06 -2.65 18.39
CA ILE A 35 27.25 -1.69 17.28
C ILE A 35 27.00 -2.39 15.94
N THR A 36 27.52 -3.60 15.75
CA THR A 36 27.31 -4.37 14.52
C THR A 36 25.84 -4.68 14.30
N LEU A 37 25.12 -5.14 15.33
CA LEU A 37 23.68 -5.42 15.25
C LEU A 37 22.87 -4.16 14.93
N ILE A 38 23.20 -3.04 15.56
CA ILE A 38 22.59 -1.74 15.26
C ILE A 38 22.87 -1.35 13.80
N GLY A 39 24.11 -1.52 13.34
CA GLY A 39 24.49 -1.25 11.96
C GLY A 39 23.69 -2.08 10.95
N VAL A 40 23.53 -3.38 11.22
CA VAL A 40 22.72 -4.28 10.39
C VAL A 40 21.26 -3.85 10.39
N ALA A 41 20.69 -3.52 11.57
CA ALA A 41 19.31 -3.05 11.68
C ALA A 41 19.08 -1.75 10.89
N ILE A 42 20.03 -0.81 10.94
CA ILE A 42 19.98 0.44 10.17
C ILE A 42 20.00 0.15 8.67
N VAL A 43 20.88 -0.73 8.20
CA VAL A 43 20.95 -1.09 6.77
C VAL A 43 19.64 -1.71 6.29
N ILE A 44 19.06 -2.62 7.08
CA ILE A 44 17.77 -3.24 6.77
C ILE A 44 16.66 -2.19 6.73
N TRP A 45 16.59 -1.33 7.74
CA TRP A 45 15.58 -0.28 7.83
C TRP A 45 15.68 0.72 6.67
N VAL A 46 16.88 1.19 6.34
CA VAL A 46 17.12 2.10 5.21
C VAL A 46 16.74 1.43 3.89
N GLY A 47 17.16 0.19 3.66
CA GLY A 47 16.79 -0.54 2.45
C GLY A 47 15.27 -0.72 2.33
N HIS A 48 14.58 -1.03 3.43
CA HIS A 48 13.13 -1.18 3.45
C HIS A 48 12.45 0.14 3.12
N LEU A 49 12.85 1.24 3.76
CA LEU A 49 12.31 2.56 3.48
C LEU A 49 12.51 2.96 2.01
N LEU A 50 13.71 2.77 1.47
CA LEU A 50 14.01 3.13 0.07
C LEU A 50 13.19 2.32 -0.93
N THR A 51 12.94 1.04 -0.65
CA THR A 51 12.20 0.14 -1.57
C THR A 51 10.68 0.25 -1.44
N THR A 52 10.17 0.85 -0.35
CA THR A 52 8.74 1.02 -0.12
C THR A 52 8.25 2.46 -0.28
N HIS A 53 9.16 3.44 -0.35
CA HIS A 53 8.81 4.84 -0.54
C HIS A 53 8.40 5.15 -1.99
N PRO A 54 7.34 5.96 -2.24
CA PRO A 54 6.85 6.28 -3.59
C PRO A 54 7.90 6.84 -4.56
N ALA A 55 8.94 7.48 -4.03
CA ALA A 55 10.07 8.00 -4.81
C ALA A 55 10.78 6.92 -5.64
N ILE A 56 10.80 5.65 -5.19
CA ILE A 56 11.39 4.57 -5.98
C ILE A 56 10.62 4.35 -7.28
N CYS A 57 9.30 4.45 -7.23
CA CYS A 57 8.45 4.30 -8.40
C CYS A 57 8.66 5.48 -9.35
N LEU A 58 8.75 6.71 -8.81
CA LEU A 58 9.05 7.92 -9.58
C LEU A 58 10.47 7.95 -10.18
N SER A 59 11.41 7.12 -9.71
CA SER A 59 12.72 7.02 -10.35
C SER A 59 12.63 6.48 -11.79
N CYS A 60 11.65 5.61 -12.06
CA CYS A 60 11.31 5.11 -13.39
C CYS A 60 10.13 5.89 -14.02
N HIS A 61 9.14 6.27 -13.21
CA HIS A 61 7.96 7.04 -13.63
C HIS A 61 8.17 8.57 -13.48
N ALA A 62 9.37 9.07 -13.78
CA ALA A 62 9.80 10.43 -13.45
C ALA A 62 8.90 11.53 -14.01
N ARG A 63 8.25 11.30 -15.16
CA ARG A 63 7.37 12.28 -15.81
C ARG A 63 5.93 12.26 -15.28
N GLN A 64 5.61 11.46 -14.26
CA GLN A 64 4.25 11.26 -13.78
C GLN A 64 3.95 11.91 -12.43
N SER A 65 4.94 12.57 -11.80
CA SER A 65 4.82 13.15 -10.46
C SER A 65 3.67 14.15 -10.28
N SER A 66 3.25 14.82 -11.35
CA SER A 66 2.14 15.79 -11.33
C SER A 66 0.79 15.21 -11.77
N ILE A 67 0.72 13.90 -12.04
CA ILE A 67 -0.52 13.26 -12.49
C ILE A 67 -1.37 12.93 -11.25
N PRO A 68 -2.67 13.27 -11.21
CA PRO A 68 -3.56 13.00 -10.07
C PRO A 68 -3.58 11.55 -9.61
N MET A 69 -3.28 10.60 -10.49
CA MET A 69 -3.20 9.17 -10.18
C MET A 69 -2.11 8.80 -9.15
N TRP A 70 -1.15 9.69 -8.88
CA TRP A 70 -0.11 9.52 -7.84
C TRP A 70 -0.49 10.15 -6.51
N ALA A 71 -1.65 10.81 -6.43
CA ALA A 71 -2.14 11.37 -5.18
C ALA A 71 -2.43 10.25 -4.16
N PRO A 72 -2.25 10.52 -2.86
CA PRO A 72 -2.69 9.60 -1.82
C PRO A 72 -4.17 9.27 -1.96
N SER A 73 -4.51 8.00 -1.70
CA SER A 73 -5.90 7.57 -1.63
C SER A 73 -6.64 8.35 -0.54
N LYS A 74 -7.88 8.77 -0.83
CA LYS A 74 -8.80 9.30 0.21
C LYS A 74 -9.52 8.18 0.98
N ILE A 75 -9.46 6.94 0.48
CA ILE A 75 -10.16 5.78 1.04
C ILE A 75 -9.31 5.08 2.09
N HIS A 76 -8.02 4.90 1.80
CA HIS A 76 -7.09 4.19 2.67
C HIS A 76 -6.25 5.15 3.51
N PRO A 77 -5.90 4.78 4.75
CA PRO A 77 -5.01 5.58 5.59
C PRO A 77 -3.60 5.65 5.00
N GLU A 78 -2.83 6.69 5.34
CA GLU A 78 -1.47 6.95 4.82
C GLU A 78 -0.47 5.79 5.00
N ARG A 79 -0.73 4.89 5.97
CA ARG A 79 0.07 3.67 6.16
C ARG A 79 -0.04 2.67 5.00
N VAL A 80 -1.06 2.79 4.14
CA VAL A 80 -1.22 1.98 2.93
C VAL A 80 -0.54 2.71 1.79
N THR A 81 0.59 2.15 1.35
CA THR A 81 1.47 2.71 0.33
C THR A 81 1.34 1.93 -0.99
N CYS A 82 1.99 2.42 -2.05
CA CYS A 82 1.97 1.80 -3.37
C CYS A 82 2.37 0.32 -3.34
N VAL A 83 3.36 -0.04 -2.51
CA VAL A 83 3.87 -1.43 -2.44
C VAL A 83 2.88 -2.39 -1.81
N ASN A 84 1.93 -1.91 -0.99
CA ASN A 84 0.91 -2.77 -0.40
C ASN A 84 -0.04 -3.35 -1.47
N CYS A 85 -0.17 -2.68 -2.62
CA CYS A 85 -1.00 -3.11 -3.73
C CYS A 85 -0.19 -3.60 -4.95
N HIS A 86 1.03 -3.08 -5.15
CA HIS A 86 1.83 -3.40 -6.33
C HIS A 86 2.98 -4.38 -6.08
N ALA A 87 3.40 -4.63 -4.84
CA ALA A 87 4.42 -5.62 -4.53
C ALA A 87 3.81 -6.94 -4.06
N LYS A 88 4.61 -8.01 -4.03
CA LYS A 88 4.19 -9.28 -3.42
C LYS A 88 4.07 -9.10 -1.89
N PRO A 89 3.02 -9.62 -1.24
CA PRO A 89 2.86 -9.51 0.21
C PRO A 89 4.05 -10.07 0.98
N GLY A 90 4.42 -9.41 2.08
CA GLY A 90 5.43 -9.89 3.01
C GLY A 90 6.88 -9.76 2.56
N GLN A 91 7.15 -9.10 1.42
CA GLN A 91 8.53 -8.83 1.00
C GLN A 91 9.16 -7.69 1.81
N LEU A 92 10.30 -7.97 2.43
CA LEU A 92 11.08 -6.96 3.16
C LEU A 92 11.73 -5.94 2.20
N PHE A 93 12.15 -6.39 1.02
CA PHE A 93 12.71 -5.52 -0.03
C PHE A 93 12.04 -5.82 -1.38
N PRO A 94 10.89 -5.20 -1.67
CA PRO A 94 10.22 -5.35 -2.95
C PRO A 94 11.13 -4.94 -4.11
N ARG A 95 11.26 -5.80 -5.12
CA ARG A 95 12.02 -5.52 -6.35
C ARG A 95 11.17 -5.51 -7.61
N PHE A 96 10.01 -6.15 -7.55
CA PHE A 96 9.11 -6.30 -8.67
C PHE A 96 7.74 -5.75 -8.29
N PHE A 97 7.20 -4.95 -9.19
CA PHE A 97 5.93 -4.25 -8.98
C PHE A 97 5.01 -4.56 -10.16
N PHE A 98 3.80 -5.04 -9.88
CA PHE A 98 2.80 -5.43 -10.88
C PHE A 98 1.45 -4.81 -10.54
N ALA A 99 0.64 -4.49 -11.55
CA ALA A 99 -0.60 -3.73 -11.37
C ALA A 99 -1.87 -4.56 -11.57
N ASP A 100 -1.75 -5.81 -12.01
CA ASP A 100 -2.87 -6.64 -12.47
C ASP A 100 -2.97 -7.94 -11.67
N GLU A 101 -2.10 -8.93 -11.91
CA GLU A 101 -2.34 -10.34 -11.57
C GLU A 101 -2.40 -10.64 -10.07
N ARG A 102 -1.84 -9.77 -9.22
CA ARG A 102 -1.67 -10.02 -7.77
C ARG A 102 -2.51 -9.10 -6.88
N VAL A 103 -3.29 -8.20 -7.47
CA VAL A 103 -4.00 -7.16 -6.71
C VAL A 103 -5.03 -7.77 -5.76
N ASN A 104 -5.71 -8.85 -6.13
CA ASN A 104 -6.66 -9.53 -5.25
C ASN A 104 -5.99 -10.04 -3.96
N ASP A 105 -4.88 -10.77 -4.07
CA ASP A 105 -4.14 -11.28 -2.92
C ASP A 105 -3.70 -10.15 -1.99
N ASN A 106 -3.29 -9.02 -2.56
CA ASN A 106 -2.89 -7.83 -1.84
C ASN A 106 -4.05 -7.19 -1.07
N CYS A 107 -5.23 -7.07 -1.70
CA CYS A 107 -6.46 -6.63 -1.05
C CYS A 107 -6.83 -7.56 0.11
N LEU A 108 -6.82 -8.87 -0.13
CA LEU A 108 -7.20 -9.90 0.85
C LEU A 108 -6.20 -10.00 2.02
N GLY A 109 -4.97 -9.51 1.86
CA GLY A 109 -4.00 -9.41 2.95
C GLY A 109 -4.55 -8.64 4.17
N CYS A 110 -5.36 -7.61 3.92
CA CYS A 110 -6.07 -6.85 4.97
C CYS A 110 -7.59 -7.14 4.98
N HIS A 111 -8.23 -7.34 3.83
CA HIS A 111 -9.68 -7.56 3.68
C HIS A 111 -10.07 -9.04 3.66
N LYS A 112 -9.56 -9.82 4.61
CA LYS A 112 -9.64 -11.30 4.63
C LYS A 112 -11.06 -11.88 4.56
N THR A 113 -12.05 -11.14 5.04
CA THR A 113 -13.42 -11.64 5.20
C THR A 113 -14.32 -11.40 3.99
N VAL A 114 -13.91 -10.57 3.02
CA VAL A 114 -14.77 -10.11 1.92
C VAL A 114 -15.25 -11.28 1.04
N GLY A 115 -14.41 -12.29 0.80
CA GLY A 115 -14.81 -13.49 0.04
C GLY A 115 -15.51 -14.58 0.86
N GLN A 116 -15.61 -14.41 2.19
CA GLN A 116 -16.10 -15.44 3.12
C GLN A 116 -17.47 -15.10 3.70
N LYS A 117 -17.73 -13.81 3.96
CA LYS A 117 -18.97 -13.35 4.57
C LYS A 117 -19.41 -12.05 3.92
N GLU A 118 -20.47 -12.13 3.14
CA GLU A 118 -21.13 -10.95 2.61
C GLU A 118 -21.75 -10.15 3.77
N ILE A 119 -21.57 -8.84 3.74
CA ILE A 119 -22.15 -7.94 4.71
C ILE A 119 -23.50 -7.49 4.16
N GLU A 120 -24.60 -8.03 4.70
CA GLU A 120 -25.95 -7.74 4.19
C GLU A 120 -26.34 -6.26 4.23
N GLU A 121 -25.69 -5.48 5.11
CA GLU A 121 -25.98 -4.06 5.32
C GLU A 121 -25.03 -3.12 4.55
N ALA A 122 -24.02 -3.65 3.86
CA ALA A 122 -23.10 -2.81 3.09
C ALA A 122 -23.85 -2.18 1.90
N HIS A 123 -24.25 -0.91 2.06
CA HIS A 123 -24.79 -0.05 1.00
C HIS A 123 -26.08 -0.56 0.31
N HIS A 124 -26.90 -1.33 1.03
CA HIS A 124 -28.21 -1.82 0.56
C HIS A 124 -28.14 -2.64 -0.75
N MET A 125 -27.07 -3.41 -0.94
CA MET A 125 -26.86 -4.25 -2.11
C MET A 125 -26.32 -5.62 -1.68
N LYS A 126 -26.79 -6.68 -2.34
CA LYS A 126 -26.31 -8.06 -2.18
C LYS A 126 -25.50 -8.43 -3.41
N ILE A 127 -24.18 -8.55 -3.23
CA ILE A 127 -23.26 -9.06 -4.24
C ILE A 127 -22.53 -10.25 -3.63
N ALA A 128 -22.49 -11.38 -4.34
CA ALA A 128 -21.71 -12.54 -3.92
C ALA A 128 -20.28 -12.41 -4.46
N HIS A 129 -19.36 -11.83 -3.70
CA HIS A 129 -17.96 -11.66 -4.08
C HIS A 129 -17.29 -13.00 -4.40
N LYS A 130 -17.65 -14.06 -3.68
CA LYS A 130 -17.10 -15.40 -3.90
C LYS A 130 -17.24 -15.88 -5.35
N ILE A 131 -18.43 -15.75 -5.93
CA ILE A 131 -18.69 -16.18 -7.32
C ILE A 131 -17.87 -15.33 -8.30
N HIS A 132 -17.90 -14.01 -8.12
CA HIS A 132 -17.18 -13.08 -9.01
C HIS A 132 -15.66 -13.31 -8.98
N ILE A 133 -15.10 -13.62 -7.81
CA ILE A 133 -13.65 -13.86 -7.65
C ILE A 133 -13.26 -15.27 -8.08
N GLU A 134 -13.96 -16.30 -7.61
CA GLU A 134 -13.55 -17.70 -7.80
C GLU A 134 -13.99 -18.27 -9.16
N GLU A 135 -15.21 -17.97 -9.60
CA GLU A 135 -15.79 -18.53 -10.83
C GLU A 135 -15.54 -17.59 -12.01
N SER A 136 -15.88 -16.31 -11.87
CA SER A 136 -15.72 -15.33 -12.96
C SER A 136 -14.31 -14.78 -13.10
N LYS A 137 -13.39 -15.14 -12.18
CA LYS A 137 -11.99 -14.70 -12.17
C LYS A 137 -11.80 -13.18 -12.20
N LEU A 138 -12.78 -12.43 -11.68
CA LEU A 138 -12.71 -10.98 -11.63
C LEU A 138 -11.78 -10.51 -10.52
N MET A 139 -11.12 -9.40 -10.78
CA MET A 139 -10.27 -8.70 -9.85
C MET A 139 -11.10 -7.70 -9.03
N CYS A 140 -10.68 -7.43 -7.79
CA CYS A 140 -11.33 -6.45 -6.92
C CYS A 140 -11.44 -5.10 -7.62
N ILE A 141 -10.41 -4.72 -8.37
CA ILE A 141 -10.32 -3.46 -9.12
C ILE A 141 -11.19 -3.42 -10.38
N ASP A 142 -11.71 -4.55 -10.88
CA ASP A 142 -12.62 -4.56 -12.02
C ASP A 142 -13.94 -3.85 -11.67
N CYS A 143 -14.34 -3.95 -10.40
CA CYS A 143 -15.48 -3.25 -9.82
C CYS A 143 -15.05 -2.01 -9.00
N HIS A 144 -14.05 -2.14 -8.13
CA HIS A 144 -13.56 -1.08 -7.24
C HIS A 144 -12.45 -0.24 -7.89
N ARG A 145 -12.80 0.50 -8.96
CA ARG A 145 -11.82 1.23 -9.81
C ARG A 145 -11.23 2.50 -9.17
N ASN A 146 -11.85 3.00 -8.11
CA ASN A 146 -11.53 4.28 -7.46
C ASN A 146 -10.93 4.05 -6.07
N ILE A 147 -9.78 3.37 -6.01
CA ILE A 147 -9.09 3.11 -4.73
C ILE A 147 -7.92 4.08 -4.54
N ALA A 148 -7.08 4.27 -5.56
CA ALA A 148 -5.90 5.13 -5.48
C ALA A 148 -5.60 5.92 -6.78
N HIS A 149 -5.99 5.39 -7.95
CA HIS A 149 -5.76 6.04 -9.25
C HIS A 149 -7.00 6.76 -9.77
N GLU A 150 -7.69 7.48 -8.88
CA GLU A 150 -8.93 8.17 -9.23
C GLU A 150 -8.66 9.28 -10.24
N LYS A 151 -9.33 9.20 -11.40
CA LYS A 151 -9.40 10.31 -12.36
C LYS A 151 -10.55 11.28 -12.04
N ILE A 152 -11.35 10.99 -11.01
CA ILE A 152 -12.64 11.63 -10.72
C ILE A 152 -12.68 12.02 -9.24
N GLU A 153 -13.24 13.19 -8.93
CA GLU A 153 -13.17 13.80 -7.58
C GLU A 153 -13.93 13.05 -6.46
N ALA A 154 -14.91 12.23 -6.83
CA ALA A 154 -15.70 11.45 -5.88
C ALA A 154 -14.86 10.27 -5.36
N GLY A 155 -14.13 10.52 -4.27
CA GLY A 155 -13.33 9.54 -3.53
C GLY A 155 -14.19 8.50 -2.86
N THR A 156 -14.78 7.60 -3.65
CA THR A 156 -15.54 6.45 -3.18
C THR A 156 -14.95 5.18 -3.77
N ASN A 157 -14.76 4.18 -2.91
CA ASN A 157 -14.43 2.83 -3.34
C ASN A 157 -15.66 2.09 -3.88
N ARG A 158 -16.86 2.67 -3.90
CA ARG A 158 -18.08 1.98 -4.32
C ARG A 158 -18.11 1.79 -5.86
N PRO A 159 -18.35 0.57 -6.35
CA PRO A 159 -18.59 0.33 -7.78
C PRO A 159 -19.80 1.14 -8.26
N ARG A 160 -19.69 1.68 -9.48
CA ARG A 160 -20.83 2.38 -10.10
C ARG A 160 -21.81 1.36 -10.65
N ARG A 161 -23.09 1.73 -10.72
CA ARG A 161 -24.12 0.92 -11.42
C ARG A 161 -23.65 0.55 -12.83
N LEU A 162 -23.06 1.50 -13.54
CA LEU A 162 -22.52 1.29 -14.90
C LEU A 162 -21.48 0.18 -14.95
N THR A 163 -20.68 -0.02 -13.90
CA THR A 163 -19.69 -1.10 -13.86
C THR A 163 -20.36 -2.48 -13.82
N CYS A 164 -21.51 -2.60 -13.15
CA CYS A 164 -22.27 -3.85 -13.14
C CYS A 164 -22.92 -4.15 -14.50
N ILE A 165 -23.40 -3.10 -15.19
CA ILE A 165 -24.13 -3.28 -16.46
C ILE A 165 -23.21 -3.69 -17.62
N GLU A 166 -21.89 -3.50 -17.47
CA GLU A 166 -20.89 -3.99 -18.42
C GLU A 166 -20.99 -5.52 -18.64
N CYS A 167 -21.52 -6.27 -17.65
CA CYS A 167 -21.76 -7.71 -17.76
C CYS A 167 -23.22 -8.12 -17.48
N HIS A 168 -23.98 -7.33 -16.72
CA HIS A 168 -25.35 -7.64 -16.30
C HIS A 168 -26.41 -6.76 -17.01
N GLU A 169 -26.22 -6.45 -18.29
CA GLU A 169 -27.13 -5.59 -19.07
C GLU A 169 -28.57 -6.15 -19.11
N GLU A 170 -28.71 -7.45 -19.34
CA GLU A 170 -30.00 -8.15 -19.43
C GLU A 170 -30.75 -8.12 -18.08
N GLU A 171 -30.02 -8.20 -16.96
CA GLU A 171 -30.59 -8.20 -15.62
C GLU A 171 -31.24 -6.86 -15.25
N ILE A 172 -30.89 -5.78 -15.95
CA ILE A 172 -31.36 -4.42 -15.68
C ILE A 172 -32.46 -3.99 -16.67
N SER A 173 -32.66 -4.76 -17.74
CA SER A 173 -33.63 -4.45 -18.80
C SER A 173 -35.08 -4.81 -18.41
N GLY A 174 -35.28 -5.51 -17.29
CA GLY A 174 -36.58 -6.05 -16.84
C GLY A 174 -37.50 -5.11 -16.05
N GLY A 175 -37.29 -3.79 -16.08
CA GLY A 175 -38.11 -2.82 -15.35
C GLY A 175 -37.79 -2.70 -13.85
N PRO A 176 -38.64 -2.02 -13.03
CA PRO A 176 -38.30 -1.66 -11.64
C PRO A 176 -38.01 -2.85 -10.72
N GLU A 177 -38.69 -3.99 -10.91
CA GLU A 177 -38.49 -5.25 -10.19
C GLU A 177 -37.04 -5.76 -10.32
N SER A 178 -36.42 -5.54 -11.47
CA SER A 178 -35.08 -6.04 -11.78
C SER A 178 -33.98 -5.36 -10.94
N CYS A 179 -34.28 -4.16 -10.39
CA CYS A 179 -33.39 -3.47 -9.47
C CYS A 179 -33.17 -4.24 -8.16
N MET A 180 -34.18 -4.99 -7.71
CA MET A 180 -34.15 -5.74 -6.45
C MET A 180 -33.33 -7.03 -6.53
N LYS A 181 -32.92 -7.45 -7.75
CA LYS A 181 -31.98 -8.56 -7.93
C LYS A 181 -30.64 -8.28 -7.26
N CYS A 182 -30.24 -7.01 -7.21
CA CYS A 182 -29.02 -6.58 -6.56
C CYS A 182 -29.30 -5.73 -5.31
N HIS A 183 -30.32 -4.86 -5.32
CA HIS A 183 -30.58 -3.96 -4.21
C HIS A 183 -31.50 -4.59 -3.15
N THR A 184 -31.09 -4.54 -1.88
CA THR A 184 -31.97 -4.88 -0.74
C THR A 184 -32.88 -3.73 -0.35
N LYS A 185 -32.48 -2.50 -0.69
CA LYS A 185 -33.28 -1.28 -0.58
C LYS A 185 -32.83 -0.30 -1.66
N ILE A 186 -33.77 0.27 -2.40
CA ILE A 186 -33.48 1.28 -3.42
C ILE A 186 -33.25 2.63 -2.71
N PRO A 187 -32.04 3.23 -2.78
CA PRO A 187 -31.79 4.54 -2.17
C PRO A 187 -32.58 5.64 -2.92
N ILE A 188 -33.28 6.48 -2.17
CA ILE A 188 -34.25 7.47 -2.67
C ILE A 188 -33.57 8.72 -3.29
N LYS A 189 -32.24 8.73 -3.41
CA LYS A 189 -31.47 9.74 -4.14
C LYS A 189 -30.07 9.16 -4.40
N SER A 190 -29.58 9.28 -5.64
CA SER A 190 -28.16 9.06 -5.91
C SER A 190 -27.38 10.14 -5.16
N SER A 191 -26.61 9.77 -4.16
CA SER A 191 -25.57 10.64 -3.62
C SER A 191 -24.59 10.92 -4.75
N SER A 192 -24.63 12.18 -5.22
CA SER A 192 -23.67 12.83 -6.11
C SER A 192 -22.24 12.64 -5.64
#